data_AF-A0A1A9Z0R6-F1
#
_entry.id   AF-A0A1A9Z0R6-F1
#
_cell.length_a   1.000
_cell.length_b   1.000
_cell.length_c   1.000
_cell.angle_alpha   90.00
_cell.angle_beta   90.00
_cell.angle_gamma   90.00
#
_symmetry.space_group_name_H-M   'P 1'
#
loop_
_entity.id
_entity.type
_entity.pdbx_description
1 polymer ?
#
loop_
_entity_poly.entity_id
_entity_poly.type
_entity_poly.pdbx_seq_one_letter_code
_entity_poly.pdbx_strand_id
1 'polypeptide(L)'
;MALQLKVIYAEGLLTNKTILAHGVHLEGEEIGLLEKRGTSIAHCPASNTMLRSGVCDVKLLINKGIKVGLGTDVSGGNSPSLQDAILRTIDVSPHLKFIKSKKSTNW
;
A
#
# COMPACT_ATOMS: atom_id res chain seq x y z
N MET A 1 10.08 1.15 -7.17
CA MET A 1 8.62 1.19 -7.39
C MET A 1 8.23 2.38 -8.27
N ALA A 2 8.91 3.53 -8.17
CA ALA A 2 8.71 4.74 -9.00
C ALA A 2 8.60 4.54 -10.53
N LEU A 3 9.29 3.54 -11.11
CA LEU A 3 9.20 3.27 -12.55
C LEU A 3 7.84 2.68 -12.97
N GLN A 4 7.19 1.92 -12.09
CA GLN A 4 6.01 1.13 -12.44
C GLN A 4 4.77 2.03 -12.56
N LEU A 5 4.62 3.01 -11.67
CA LEU A 5 3.49 3.93 -11.70
C LEU A 5 3.57 4.88 -12.91
N LYS A 6 4.78 5.31 -13.29
CA LYS A 6 5.01 6.17 -14.46
C LYS A 6 4.59 5.50 -15.76
N VAL A 7 4.86 4.20 -15.92
CA VAL A 7 4.42 3.42 -17.09
C VAL A 7 2.90 3.34 -17.14
N ILE A 8 2.25 2.96 -16.03
CA ILE A 8 0.78 2.87 -15.96
C ILE A 8 0.13 4.25 -16.24
N TYR A 9 0.75 5.33 -15.77
CA TYR A 9 0.29 6.68 -16.04
C TYR A 9 0.42 7.07 -17.52
N ALA A 10 1.55 6.76 -18.16
CA ALA A 10 1.79 7.05 -19.57
C ALA A 10 0.77 6.36 -20.49
N GLU A 11 0.35 5.14 -20.15
CA GLU A 11 -0.69 4.38 -20.87
C GLU A 11 -2.13 4.85 -20.55
N GLY A 12 -2.30 5.90 -19.73
CA GLY A 12 -3.61 6.43 -19.35
C GLY A 12 -4.42 5.54 -18.40
N LEU A 13 -3.80 4.49 -17.85
CA LEU A 13 -4.46 3.46 -17.03
C LEU A 13 -4.66 3.87 -15.57
N LEU A 14 -4.11 5.00 -15.12
CA LEU A 14 -4.45 5.58 -13.81
C LEU A 14 -5.77 6.34 -13.90
N THR A 15 -6.85 5.74 -13.40
CA THR A 15 -8.20 6.29 -13.42
C THR A 15 -8.88 6.14 -12.06
N ASN A 16 -10.10 6.67 -11.94
CA ASN A 16 -10.93 6.49 -10.75
C ASN A 16 -11.51 5.06 -10.60
N LYS A 17 -11.32 4.19 -11.59
CA LYS A 17 -11.68 2.77 -11.58
C LYS A 17 -10.48 1.83 -11.43
N THR A 18 -9.27 2.39 -11.35
CA THR A 18 -8.03 1.62 -11.21
C THR A 18 -7.77 1.34 -9.73
N ILE A 19 -7.47 0.07 -9.41
CA ILE A 19 -7.06 -0.38 -8.08
C ILE A 19 -5.63 -0.91 -8.21
N LEU A 20 -4.69 -0.31 -7.49
CA LEU A 20 -3.31 -0.79 -7.43
C LEU A 20 -3.09 -1.63 -6.17
N ALA A 21 -2.47 -2.78 -6.30
CA ALA A 21 -2.16 -3.64 -5.17
C ALA A 21 -0.99 -3.11 -4.33
N HIS A 22 -0.98 -3.47 -3.04
CA HIS A 22 0.09 -3.32 -2.06
C HIS A 22 0.35 -1.92 -1.51
N GLY A 23 0.70 -0.95 -2.37
CA GLY A 23 1.00 0.44 -1.98
C GLY A 23 2.22 0.62 -1.05
N VAL A 24 3.18 -0.31 -1.03
CA VAL A 24 4.25 -0.36 -0.01
C VAL A 24 5.32 0.73 -0.18
N HIS A 25 5.77 1.00 -1.40
CA HIS A 25 6.88 1.92 -1.68
C HIS A 25 6.46 3.17 -2.45
N LEU A 26 5.28 3.72 -2.14
CA LEU A 26 4.80 4.94 -2.79
C LEU A 26 5.57 6.16 -2.28
N GLU A 27 6.01 7.01 -3.21
CA GLU A 27 6.64 8.29 -2.93
C GLU A 27 5.61 9.43 -2.84
N GLY A 28 6.00 10.58 -2.27
CA GLY A 28 5.07 11.70 -2.05
C GLY A 28 4.39 12.22 -3.32
N GLU A 29 5.15 12.32 -4.42
CA GLU A 29 4.62 12.73 -5.74
C GLU A 29 3.63 11.70 -6.31
N GLU A 30 3.93 10.41 -6.15
CA GLU A 30 3.06 9.31 -6.58
C GLU A 30 1.75 9.31 -5.82
N ILE A 31 1.78 9.53 -4.51
CA ILE A 31 0.59 9.64 -3.66
C ILE A 31 -0.30 10.81 -4.15
N GLY A 32 0.28 11.97 -4.44
CA GLY A 32 -0.47 13.11 -4.98
C GLY A 32 -1.08 12.81 -6.36
N LEU A 33 -0.37 12.06 -7.21
CA LEU A 33 -0.89 11.63 -8.50
C LEU A 33 -2.08 10.68 -8.35
N LEU A 34 -2.01 9.71 -7.44
CA LEU A 34 -3.11 8.76 -7.19
C LEU A 34 -4.37 9.46 -6.70
N GLU A 35 -4.24 10.41 -5.76
CA GLU A 35 -5.35 11.24 -5.31
C GLU A 35 -5.98 12.00 -6.49
N LYS A 36 -5.18 12.74 -7.26
CA LYS A 36 -5.67 13.53 -8.41
C LYS A 36 -6.40 12.69 -9.46
N ARG A 37 -5.97 11.44 -9.68
CA ARG A 37 -6.60 10.51 -10.63
C ARG A 37 -7.75 9.72 -10.03
N GLY A 38 -7.98 9.82 -8.71
CA GLY A 38 -9.00 9.07 -7.98
C GLY A 38 -8.73 7.57 -7.88
N THR A 39 -7.49 7.14 -8.15
CA THR A 39 -7.04 5.75 -8.12
C THR A 39 -6.99 5.25 -6.68
N SER A 40 -7.37 3.99 -6.47
CA SER A 40 -7.43 3.37 -5.15
C SER A 40 -6.31 2.35 -4.93
N ILE A 41 -6.07 2.01 -3.67
CA ILE A 41 -5.10 0.98 -3.25
C ILE A 41 -5.82 -0.22 -2.65
N ALA A 42 -5.39 -1.43 -2.99
CA ALA A 42 -5.71 -2.66 -2.27
C ALA A 42 -4.56 -3.03 -1.34
N HIS A 43 -4.77 -2.87 -0.03
CA HIS A 43 -3.78 -3.21 0.98
C HIS A 43 -3.77 -4.73 1.25
N CYS A 44 -2.62 -5.36 1.02
CA CYS A 44 -2.43 -6.81 1.14
C CYS A 44 -1.39 -7.14 2.25
N PRO A 45 -1.74 -7.00 3.54
CA PRO A 45 -0.78 -7.04 4.65
C PRO A 45 -0.03 -8.38 4.79
N ALA A 46 -0.74 -9.50 4.58
CA ALA A 46 -0.18 -10.84 4.67
C ALA A 46 0.94 -11.05 3.63
N SER A 47 0.60 -10.82 2.36
CA SER A 47 1.54 -10.91 1.23
C SER A 47 2.74 -9.98 1.40
N ASN A 48 2.49 -8.71 1.75
CA ASN A 48 3.54 -7.72 1.96
C ASN A 48 4.59 -8.17 3.00
N THR A 49 4.13 -8.85 4.06
CA THR A 49 5.00 -9.30 5.16
C THR A 49 5.70 -10.62 4.82
N MET A 50 4.98 -11.61 4.29
CA MET A 50 5.53 -12.94 3.96
C MET A 50 6.58 -12.87 2.86
N LEU A 51 6.34 -12.03 1.84
CA LEU A 51 7.28 -11.79 0.75
C LEU A 51 8.36 -10.76 1.09
N ARG A 52 8.34 -10.21 2.31
CA ARG A 52 9.28 -9.18 2.79
C ARG A 52 9.28 -7.91 1.92
N SER A 53 8.15 -7.61 1.29
CA SER A 53 7.96 -6.40 0.48
C SER A 53 8.01 -5.15 1.36
N GLY A 54 7.47 -5.20 2.58
CA GLY A 54 7.50 -4.09 3.54
C GLY A 54 6.12 -3.78 4.14
N VAL A 55 5.93 -2.55 4.62
CA VAL A 55 4.70 -2.13 5.29
C VAL A 55 4.11 -0.91 4.57
N CYS A 56 2.86 -1.02 4.14
CA CYS A 56 2.12 0.09 3.53
C CYS A 56 1.65 1.08 4.60
N ASP A 57 1.90 2.38 4.40
CA ASP A 57 1.42 3.43 5.29
C ASP A 57 -0.05 3.78 5.01
N VAL A 58 -0.96 2.87 5.36
CA VAL A 58 -2.40 3.00 5.11
C VAL A 58 -2.97 4.29 5.70
N LYS A 59 -2.49 4.71 6.89
CA LYS A 59 -2.94 5.93 7.54
C LYS A 59 -2.59 7.17 6.73
N LEU A 60 -1.37 7.24 6.18
CA LEU A 60 -0.96 8.32 5.29
C LEU A 60 -1.87 8.40 4.05
N LEU A 61 -2.15 7.26 3.41
CA LEU A 61 -2.96 7.22 2.19
C LEU A 61 -4.40 7.70 2.44
N ILE A 62 -5.04 7.21 3.51
CA ILE A 62 -6.39 7.63 3.91
C ILE A 62 -6.41 9.13 4.22
N ASN A 63 -5.42 9.64 4.97
CA ASN A 63 -5.32 11.07 5.29
C ASN A 63 -5.11 11.96 4.05
N LYS A 64 -4.57 11.40 2.97
CA LYS A 64 -4.40 12.06 1.67
C LYS A 64 -5.63 11.92 0.76
N GLY A 65 -6.74 11.35 1.25
CA GLY A 65 -7.98 11.19 0.47
C GLY A 65 -7.96 10.01 -0.50
N ILE A 66 -6.95 9.14 -0.46
CA ILE A 66 -6.88 7.95 -1.31
C ILE A 66 -7.79 6.87 -0.72
N LYS A 67 -8.65 6.29 -1.57
CA LYS A 67 -9.49 5.14 -1.20
C LYS A 67 -8.60 3.90 -1.00
N VAL A 68 -8.68 3.27 0.17
CA VAL A 68 -7.94 2.03 0.47
C VAL A 68 -8.92 0.90 0.79
N GLY A 69 -8.79 -0.22 0.08
CA GLY A 69 -9.48 -1.47 0.37
C GLY A 69 -8.52 -2.54 0.90
N LEU A 70 -9.05 -3.71 1.24
CA LEU A 70 -8.28 -4.86 1.72
C LEU A 70 -8.21 -5.96 0.64
N GLY A 71 -7.05 -6.59 0.51
CA GLY A 71 -6.82 -7.73 -0.36
C GLY A 71 -6.11 -8.86 0.39
N THR A 72 -6.47 -10.10 0.07
CA THR A 72 -5.79 -11.29 0.60
C THR A 72 -4.50 -11.59 -0.17
N ASP A 73 -4.52 -11.33 -1.48
CA ASP A 73 -3.44 -11.58 -2.43
C ASP A 73 -2.91 -13.02 -2.38
N VAL A 74 -3.84 -13.99 -2.40
CA VAL A 74 -3.47 -15.40 -2.49
C VAL A 74 -2.77 -15.66 -3.83
N SER A 75 -1.62 -16.34 -3.88
CA SER A 75 -0.93 -17.07 -2.80
C SER A 75 0.26 -16.33 -2.16
N GLY A 76 0.46 -15.06 -2.47
CA GLY A 76 1.43 -14.22 -1.74
C GLY A 76 1.07 -14.11 -0.25
N GLY A 77 -0.22 -13.97 0.04
CA GLY A 77 -0.83 -14.24 1.34
C GLY A 77 -1.28 -15.70 1.48
N ASN A 78 -1.25 -16.23 2.70
CA ASN A 78 -1.53 -17.65 2.97
C ASN A 78 -2.98 -17.97 3.35
N SER A 79 -3.91 -17.01 3.22
CA SER A 79 -5.31 -17.18 3.62
C SER A 79 -6.26 -16.48 2.64
N PRO A 80 -7.37 -17.12 2.22
CA PRO A 80 -8.40 -16.48 1.42
C PRO A 80 -9.41 -15.67 2.25
N SER A 81 -9.30 -15.66 3.59
CA SER A 81 -10.24 -14.97 4.47
C SER A 81 -9.99 -13.46 4.53
N LEU A 82 -11.05 -12.68 4.28
CA LEU A 82 -10.99 -11.22 4.50
C LEU A 82 -10.88 -10.88 5.99
N GLN A 83 -11.41 -11.72 6.89
CA GLN A 83 -11.25 -11.55 8.33
C GLN A 83 -9.78 -11.69 8.74
N ASP A 84 -9.06 -12.66 8.16
CA ASP A 84 -7.60 -12.75 8.35
C ASP A 84 -6.90 -11.50 7.81
N ALA A 85 -7.26 -11.01 6.61
CA ALA A 85 -6.68 -9.76 6.10
C ALA A 85 -6.91 -8.55 7.03
N ILE A 86 -8.06 -8.46 7.70
CA ILE A 86 -8.33 -7.44 8.74
C ILE A 86 -7.37 -7.60 9.92
N LEU A 87 -7.26 -8.80 10.48
CA LEU A 87 -6.38 -9.08 11.61
C LEU A 87 -4.92 -8.76 11.28
N ARG A 88 -4.44 -9.22 10.11
CA ARG A 88 -3.08 -8.92 9.64
C ARG A 88 -2.84 -7.43 9.43
N THR A 89 -3.85 -6.67 9.01
CA THR A 89 -3.76 -5.20 8.92
C THR A 89 -3.51 -4.58 10.28
N ILE A 90 -4.23 -5.03 11.31
CA ILE A 90 -4.06 -4.55 12.69
C ILE A 90 -2.64 -4.86 13.17
N ASP A 91 -2.18 -6.09 12.97
CA ASP A 91 -0.84 -6.55 13.38
C ASP A 91 0.29 -5.74 12.75
N VAL A 92 0.19 -5.41 11.46
CA VAL A 92 1.27 -4.70 10.75
C VAL A 92 1.22 -3.18 10.95
N SER A 93 0.07 -2.61 11.33
CA SER A 93 -0.08 -1.17 11.51
C SER A 93 0.91 -0.53 12.51
N PRO A 94 1.22 -1.11 13.70
CA PRO A 94 2.22 -0.54 14.60
C PRO A 94 3.66 -0.65 14.08
N HIS A 95 3.95 -1.56 13.14
CA HIS A 95 5.30 -1.71 12.59
C HIS A 95 5.82 -0.42 11.93
N LEU A 96 4.92 0.41 11.40
CA LEU A 96 5.26 1.73 10.86
C LEU A 96 5.97 2.62 11.89
N LYS A 97 5.62 2.52 13.18
CA LYS A 97 6.29 3.30 14.24
C LYS A 97 7.75 2.89 14.38
N PHE A 98 8.03 1.58 14.39
CA PHE A 98 9.40 1.07 14.49
C PHE A 98 10.24 1.37 13.25
N ILE A 99 9.62 1.36 12.06
CA ILE A 99 10.31 1.69 10.80
C ILE A 99 10.64 3.18 10.74
N LYS A 100 9.70 4.05 11.13
CA LYS A 100 9.91 5.51 11.12
C LYS A 100 10.88 5.96 12.21
N SER A 101 10.86 5.36 13.41
CA SER A 101 11.79 5.73 14.48
C SER A 101 13.25 5.44 14.10
N LYS A 102 13.52 4.30 13.44
CA LYS A 102 14.87 3.97 12.95
C LYS A 102 15.43 4.99 11.96
N LYS A 103 14.59 5.66 11.16
CA LYS A 103 15.06 6.70 10.23
C LYS A 103 15.50 7.99 10.92
N SER A 104 15.05 8.28 12.15
CA SER A 104 15.42 9.51 12.87
C SER A 104 16.66 9.35 13.77
N THR A 105 17.15 8.13 13.96
CA THR A 105 18.30 7.81 14.82
C THR A 105 19.51 7.37 14.01
N ASN A 106 19.76 7.97 12.85
CA ASN A 106 21.01 7.76 12.13
C ASN A 106 22.10 8.64 12.78
N TRP A 107 23.05 7.99 13.45
CA TRP A 107 24.32 8.55 13.90
C TRP A 107 25.35 8.20 12.82
#